data_AF-A0A7S2H8C1-F1
#
_entry.id   AF-A0A7S2H8C1-F1
#
_cell.length_a   1.000
_cell.length_b   1.000
_cell.length_c   1.000
_cell.angle_alpha   90.00
_cell.angle_beta   90.00
_cell.angle_gamma   90.00
#
_symmetry.space_group_name_H-M   'P 1'
#
loop_
_entity.id
_entity.type
_entity.pdbx_description
1 polymer ?
#
loop_
_entity_poly.entity_id
_entity_poly.type
_entity_poly.pdbx_seq_one_letter_code
_entity_poly.pdbx_strand_id
1 'polypeptide(L)'
;VDIRQWGVNQGMKIKGGGGGNNNREQQQEVADESGPGGGGGLIDDEDDDEGIPDNDVLIALNIEAFRGMNAYAHAVSPFPDSAGVAGAGASSAQQQQPTHPLLNSLYESIRASAGKMEHAVVDHAATACAQLGGGSTVFCKSGKDRTAMQVTFKASQFVNRYMDGGLAQTNSNSSAIQESKIYADAALMRIHGTRLPICEKNVGQSKYAFNSLQSKFMPDALKPPPSTLAGFLKGGRVFSREGAIES
;
A
#
# COMPACT_ATOMS: atom_id res chain seq x y z
N VAL A 1 2.10 0.76 -9.30
CA VAL A 1 1.99 1.32 -7.93
C VAL A 1 2.32 2.81 -7.94
N ASP A 2 1.27 3.63 -8.03
CA ASP A 2 1.32 5.09 -8.14
C ASP A 2 1.41 5.73 -6.75
N ILE A 3 2.32 6.70 -6.59
CA ILE A 3 2.48 7.47 -5.35
C ILE A 3 1.30 8.42 -5.09
N ARG A 4 0.50 8.71 -6.12
CA ARG A 4 -0.71 9.53 -6.02
C ARG A 4 -1.81 8.87 -5.18
N GLN A 5 -1.84 7.55 -5.06
CA GLN A 5 -2.90 6.87 -4.30
C GLN A 5 -2.74 6.98 -2.78
N TRP A 6 -1.56 7.33 -2.28
CA TRP A 6 -1.36 7.65 -0.87
C TRP A 6 -1.64 9.14 -0.63
N GLY A 7 -2.91 9.48 -0.43
CA GLY A 7 -3.37 10.85 -0.13
C GLY A 7 -4.72 11.24 -0.74
N VAL A 8 -5.15 10.58 -1.82
CA VAL A 8 -6.42 10.91 -2.51
C VAL A 8 -7.64 10.72 -1.60
N ASN A 9 -7.61 9.76 -0.69
CA ASN A 9 -8.76 9.44 0.17
C ASN A 9 -8.89 10.27 1.46
N GLN A 10 -7.91 11.13 1.79
CA GLN A 10 -7.98 12.01 2.96
C GLN A 10 -8.53 13.41 2.63
N GLY A 11 -8.55 13.80 1.34
CA GLY A 11 -8.96 15.13 0.90
C GLY A 11 -10.47 15.34 0.66
N MET A 12 -11.28 14.28 0.62
CA MET A 12 -12.70 14.40 0.23
C MET A 12 -13.65 14.86 1.35
N LYS A 13 -13.15 15.23 2.54
CA LYS A 13 -13.99 15.69 3.67
C LYS A 13 -14.03 17.21 3.89
N ILE A 14 -13.64 18.03 2.91
CA ILE A 14 -13.81 19.49 2.99
C ILE A 14 -14.53 20.01 1.75
N LYS A 15 -15.86 19.85 1.72
CA LYS A 15 -16.77 20.79 1.04
C LYS A 15 -18.19 20.63 1.58
N GLY A 16 -18.69 21.68 2.21
CA GLY A 16 -20.07 21.73 2.71
C GLY A 16 -20.29 22.85 3.73
N GLY A 17 -20.08 24.10 3.33
CA GLY A 17 -20.40 25.27 4.15
C GLY A 17 -20.52 26.49 3.24
N GLY A 18 -21.74 26.74 2.77
CA GLY A 18 -22.05 27.81 1.83
C GLY A 18 -21.95 29.21 2.44
N GLY A 19 -21.71 30.18 1.56
CA GLY A 19 -21.75 31.61 1.86
C GLY A 19 -21.52 32.38 0.57
N GLY A 20 -22.60 32.75 -0.10
CA GLY A 20 -22.55 33.64 -1.26
C GLY A 20 -22.34 35.09 -0.82
N ASN A 21 -21.61 35.86 -1.62
CA ASN A 21 -22.14 37.14 -2.13
C ASN A 21 -21.25 37.72 -3.23
N ASN A 22 -21.94 38.45 -4.09
CA ASN A 22 -21.48 39.12 -5.31
C ASN A 22 -20.42 40.21 -5.06
N ASN A 23 -19.52 40.43 -6.02
CA ASN A 23 -19.48 41.71 -6.72
C ASN A 23 -18.58 41.70 -7.97
N ARG A 24 -18.88 42.67 -8.82
CA ARG A 24 -18.67 42.80 -10.26
C ARG A 24 -17.81 44.05 -10.48
N GLU A 25 -16.76 43.97 -11.30
CA GLU A 25 -16.00 45.09 -11.91
C GLU A 25 -15.08 44.45 -12.97
N GLN A 26 -15.38 44.47 -14.28
CA GLN A 26 -15.17 45.53 -15.29
C GLN A 26 -13.77 46.16 -15.32
N GLN A 27 -12.95 45.70 -16.28
CA GLN A 27 -12.05 46.47 -17.16
C GLN A 27 -11.26 45.45 -18.01
N GLN A 28 -10.79 45.69 -19.24
CA GLN A 28 -11.17 46.44 -20.43
C GLN A 28 -10.12 46.00 -21.47
N GLU A 29 -10.52 45.96 -22.74
CA GLU A 29 -9.80 45.44 -23.90
C GLU A 29 -8.45 46.13 -24.18
N VAL A 30 -7.50 45.35 -24.74
CA VAL A 30 -6.60 45.83 -25.80
C VAL A 30 -6.44 44.69 -26.82
N ALA A 31 -6.85 44.95 -28.05
CA ALA A 31 -6.51 44.19 -29.25
C ALA A 31 -5.28 44.86 -29.92
N ASP A 32 -4.36 44.09 -30.54
CA ASP A 32 -4.13 44.20 -31.99
C ASP A 32 -3.22 43.09 -32.58
N GLU A 33 -3.34 42.98 -33.90
CA GLU A 33 -3.03 42.01 -34.95
C GLU A 33 -1.64 41.35 -35.20
N SER A 34 -1.73 40.22 -35.94
CA SER A 34 -0.97 39.79 -37.15
C SER A 34 -0.12 38.49 -37.08
N GLY A 35 -0.42 37.53 -37.99
CA GLY A 35 0.04 36.12 -38.05
C GLY A 35 1.43 35.85 -38.68
N PRO A 36 1.74 34.68 -39.31
CA PRO A 36 0.87 33.58 -39.76
C PRO A 36 1.31 32.14 -39.39
N GLY A 37 0.38 31.18 -39.54
CA GLY A 37 0.64 29.84 -40.14
C GLY A 37 1.61 28.88 -39.44
N GLY A 38 1.09 28.02 -38.57
CA GLY A 38 1.76 26.80 -38.11
C GLY A 38 0.73 25.74 -37.75
N GLY A 39 0.30 24.97 -38.74
CA GLY A 39 -0.60 23.84 -38.55
C GLY A 39 0.03 22.77 -37.66
N GLY A 40 -0.62 22.51 -36.54
CA GLY A 40 -0.31 21.42 -35.62
C GLY A 40 -1.58 21.08 -34.88
N GLY A 41 -2.54 20.49 -35.59
CA GLY A 41 -3.71 19.89 -34.96
C GLY A 41 -3.23 18.81 -34.00
N LEU A 42 -3.33 19.08 -32.71
CA LEU A 42 -3.44 18.02 -31.71
C LEU A 42 -4.80 17.38 -31.98
N ILE A 43 -4.77 16.26 -32.66
CA ILE A 43 -5.85 15.30 -32.67
C ILE A 43 -6.01 14.92 -31.19
N ASP A 44 -7.07 15.42 -30.55
CA ASP A 44 -7.63 14.81 -29.36
C ASP A 44 -8.15 13.45 -29.83
N ASP A 45 -7.26 12.45 -29.82
CA ASP A 45 -7.68 11.06 -29.73
C ASP A 45 -8.25 10.92 -28.31
N GLU A 46 -9.54 11.27 -28.18
CA GLU A 46 -10.40 10.76 -27.11
C GLU A 46 -10.44 9.23 -27.28
N ASP A 47 -9.37 8.57 -26.86
CA ASP A 47 -9.40 7.18 -26.48
C ASP A 47 -10.32 7.11 -25.26
N ASP A 48 -11.63 7.02 -25.51
CA ASP A 48 -12.60 6.45 -24.59
C ASP A 48 -12.22 4.99 -24.36
N ASP A 49 -11.13 4.80 -23.63
CA ASP A 49 -10.75 3.54 -23.02
C ASP A 49 -11.83 3.29 -21.96
N GLU A 50 -12.93 2.63 -22.38
CA GLU A 50 -13.85 1.89 -21.50
C GLU A 50 -13.09 0.71 -20.85
N GLY A 51 -11.90 0.98 -20.33
CA GLY A 51 -11.07 0.09 -19.56
C GLY A 51 -11.70 -0.11 -18.20
N ILE A 52 -11.72 -1.36 -17.77
CA ILE A 52 -12.04 -1.73 -16.39
C ILE A 52 -11.17 -0.85 -15.47
N PRO A 53 -11.75 -0.09 -14.53
CA PRO A 53 -10.97 0.74 -13.62
C PRO A 53 -9.85 -0.09 -12.97
N ASP A 54 -8.62 0.42 -12.92
CA ASP A 54 -7.45 -0.28 -12.34
C ASP A 54 -7.74 -0.92 -10.96
N ASN A 55 -8.64 -0.32 -10.19
CA ASN A 55 -9.08 -0.81 -8.90
C ASN A 55 -9.88 -2.12 -8.95
N ASP A 56 -10.68 -2.31 -10.00
CA ASP A 56 -11.47 -3.52 -10.22
C ASP A 56 -10.55 -4.69 -10.63
N VAL A 57 -9.47 -4.39 -11.34
CA VAL A 57 -8.41 -5.38 -11.63
C VAL A 57 -7.69 -5.78 -10.35
N LEU A 58 -7.33 -4.83 -9.48
CA LEU A 58 -6.67 -5.13 -8.20
C LEU A 58 -7.52 -6.00 -7.28
N ILE A 59 -8.82 -5.70 -7.17
CA ILE A 59 -9.71 -6.52 -6.34
C ILE A 59 -9.92 -7.91 -6.95
N ALA A 60 -10.04 -8.02 -8.28
CA ALA A 60 -10.13 -9.31 -8.96
C ALA A 60 -8.89 -10.17 -8.72
N LEU A 61 -7.69 -9.58 -8.81
CA LEU A 61 -6.42 -10.26 -8.50
C LEU A 61 -6.35 -10.71 -7.04
N ASN A 62 -6.75 -9.86 -6.10
CA ASN A 62 -6.77 -10.21 -4.68
C ASN A 62 -7.77 -11.34 -4.38
N ILE A 63 -8.95 -11.33 -5.00
CA ILE A 63 -9.97 -12.39 -4.86
C ILE A 63 -9.45 -13.71 -5.43
N GLU A 64 -8.80 -13.68 -6.59
CA GLU A 64 -8.26 -14.90 -7.20
C GLU A 64 -7.11 -15.50 -6.38
N ALA A 65 -6.17 -14.66 -5.92
CA ALA A 65 -5.12 -15.08 -5.01
C ALA A 65 -5.69 -15.65 -3.69
N PHE A 66 -6.73 -15.02 -3.15
CA PHE A 66 -7.42 -15.47 -1.95
C PHE A 66 -8.03 -16.87 -2.14
N ARG A 67 -8.67 -17.15 -3.29
CA ARG A 67 -9.23 -18.49 -3.58
C ARG A 67 -8.17 -19.58 -3.53
N GLY A 68 -7.01 -19.32 -4.13
CA GLY A 68 -5.87 -20.24 -4.08
C GLY A 68 -5.38 -20.48 -2.64
N MET A 69 -5.23 -19.40 -1.87
CA MET A 69 -4.84 -19.49 -0.45
C MET A 69 -5.89 -20.22 0.40
N ASN A 70 -7.18 -20.03 0.12
CA ASN A 70 -8.29 -20.68 0.82
C ASN A 70 -8.33 -22.19 0.58
N ALA A 71 -8.16 -22.60 -0.69
CA ALA A 71 -8.06 -24.01 -1.04
C ALA A 71 -6.83 -24.66 -0.37
N TYR A 72 -5.68 -23.98 -0.37
CA TYR A 72 -4.48 -24.46 0.32
C TYR A 72 -4.71 -24.58 1.83
N ALA A 73 -5.32 -23.58 2.47
CA ALA A 73 -5.59 -23.58 3.91
C ALA A 73 -6.43 -24.79 4.33
N HIS A 74 -7.52 -25.09 3.61
CA HIS A 74 -8.35 -26.27 3.86
C HIS A 74 -7.59 -27.59 3.64
N ALA A 75 -6.65 -27.63 2.69
CA ALA A 75 -5.85 -28.82 2.42
C ALA A 75 -4.81 -29.11 3.52
N VAL A 76 -4.18 -28.07 4.10
CA VAL A 76 -3.11 -28.24 5.10
C VAL A 76 -3.58 -28.12 6.54
N SER A 77 -4.73 -27.50 6.77
CA SER A 77 -5.37 -27.33 8.08
C SER A 77 -6.87 -27.62 7.94
N PRO A 78 -7.29 -28.89 7.83
CA PRO A 78 -8.70 -29.21 7.69
C PRO A 78 -9.49 -28.69 8.91
N PHE A 79 -10.46 -27.81 8.66
CA PHE A 79 -11.42 -27.38 9.66
C PHE A 79 -12.70 -28.20 9.48
N PRO A 80 -13.30 -28.74 10.55
CA PRO A 80 -14.58 -29.43 10.41
C PRO A 80 -15.59 -28.42 9.86
N ASP A 81 -16.03 -28.65 8.62
CA ASP A 81 -17.11 -27.89 8.01
C ASP A 81 -18.25 -27.79 9.03
N SER A 82 -18.76 -26.57 9.22
CA SER A 82 -20.08 -26.36 9.79
C SER A 82 -21.02 -27.39 9.16
N ALA A 83 -21.44 -28.35 9.97
CA ALA A 83 -21.82 -29.69 9.55
C ALA A 83 -22.68 -29.79 8.27
N GLY A 84 -22.23 -30.63 7.34
CA GLY A 84 -23.08 -31.56 6.60
C GLY A 84 -23.63 -31.10 5.25
N VAL A 85 -22.87 -31.35 4.17
CA VAL A 85 -23.43 -31.89 2.92
C VAL A 85 -22.40 -32.82 2.28
N ALA A 86 -22.25 -34.03 2.81
CA ALA A 86 -21.75 -35.15 2.04
C ALA A 86 -22.84 -35.51 1.01
N GLY A 87 -22.85 -34.79 -0.12
CA GLY A 87 -23.74 -35.01 -1.24
C GLY A 87 -22.90 -35.22 -2.50
N ALA A 88 -22.79 -36.48 -2.90
CA ALA A 88 -22.22 -36.89 -4.19
C ALA A 88 -22.87 -36.10 -5.34
N GLY A 89 -22.05 -35.43 -6.15
CA GLY A 89 -22.52 -34.69 -7.31
C GLY A 89 -21.40 -33.85 -7.92
N ALA A 90 -20.59 -34.47 -8.78
CA ALA A 90 -19.68 -33.75 -9.66
C ALA A 90 -20.49 -32.88 -10.62
N SER A 91 -20.43 -31.56 -10.44
CA SER A 91 -20.80 -30.57 -11.46
C SER A 91 -19.77 -29.45 -11.44
N SER A 92 -19.10 -29.28 -12.57
CA SER A 92 -17.99 -28.38 -12.85
C SER A 92 -18.39 -26.90 -12.96
N ALA A 93 -19.17 -26.39 -12.01
CA ALA A 93 -19.32 -24.96 -11.75
C ALA A 93 -18.60 -24.65 -10.44
N GLN A 94 -17.67 -23.70 -10.44
CA GLN A 94 -16.83 -23.31 -9.29
C GLN A 94 -17.66 -23.13 -8.01
N GLN A 95 -17.87 -24.19 -7.23
CA GLN A 95 -18.39 -24.10 -5.87
C GLN A 95 -17.28 -23.47 -5.04
N GLN A 96 -17.47 -22.19 -4.71
CA GLN A 96 -16.57 -21.45 -3.84
C GLN A 96 -16.61 -22.12 -2.46
N GLN A 97 -15.49 -22.73 -2.06
CA GLN A 97 -15.33 -23.25 -0.71
C GLN A 97 -15.57 -22.14 0.32
N PRO A 98 -16.15 -22.44 1.50
CA PRO A 98 -16.30 -21.45 2.56
C PRO A 98 -14.94 -20.88 2.97
N THR A 99 -14.93 -19.61 3.40
CA THR A 99 -13.72 -18.98 3.90
C THR A 99 -13.18 -19.75 5.11
N HIS A 100 -11.92 -20.17 5.03
CA HIS A 100 -11.22 -20.83 6.12
C HIS A 100 -11.04 -19.86 7.30
N PRO A 101 -11.21 -20.28 8.57
CA PRO A 101 -11.15 -19.37 9.72
C PRO A 101 -9.86 -18.54 9.83
N LEU A 102 -8.71 -19.12 9.46
CA LEU A 102 -7.41 -18.42 9.42
C LEU A 102 -7.36 -17.26 8.40
N LEU A 103 -8.29 -17.22 7.44
CA LEU A 103 -8.31 -16.24 6.35
C LEU A 103 -9.39 -15.17 6.50
N ASN A 104 -10.19 -15.19 7.59
CA ASN A 104 -11.29 -14.23 7.80
C ASN A 104 -10.81 -12.77 7.73
N SER A 105 -9.75 -12.42 8.47
CA SER A 105 -9.22 -11.05 8.48
C SER A 105 -8.70 -10.59 7.12
N LEU A 106 -8.11 -11.51 6.35
CA LEU A 106 -7.67 -11.24 4.98
C LEU A 106 -8.88 -11.00 4.07
N TYR A 107 -9.91 -11.85 4.13
CA TYR A 107 -11.13 -11.71 3.34
C TYR A 107 -11.83 -10.37 3.60
N GLU A 108 -11.98 -10.01 4.88
CA GLU A 108 -12.55 -8.74 5.30
C GLU A 108 -11.75 -7.55 4.75
N SER A 109 -10.42 -7.63 4.79
CA SER A 109 -9.56 -6.57 4.26
C SER A 109 -9.65 -6.43 2.75
N ILE A 110 -9.74 -7.54 2.01
CA ILE A 110 -9.93 -7.52 0.56
C ILE A 110 -11.27 -6.87 0.23
N ARG A 111 -12.35 -7.26 0.92
CA ARG A 111 -13.69 -6.69 0.72
C ARG A 111 -13.73 -5.20 1.07
N ALA A 112 -13.07 -4.79 2.15
CA ALA A 112 -12.98 -3.39 2.57
C ALA A 112 -12.06 -2.55 1.66
N SER A 113 -11.14 -3.18 0.93
CA SER A 113 -10.20 -2.52 0.01
C SER A 113 -10.81 -2.13 -1.34
N ALA A 114 -12.11 -2.37 -1.57
CA ALA A 114 -12.77 -2.02 -2.82
C ALA A 114 -12.51 -0.56 -3.20
N GLY A 115 -11.79 -0.36 -4.32
CA GLY A 115 -11.41 0.96 -4.80
C GLY A 115 -10.17 1.60 -4.17
N LYS A 116 -9.45 0.91 -3.27
CA LYS A 116 -8.37 1.52 -2.47
C LYS A 116 -7.19 0.59 -2.28
N MET A 117 -5.98 1.12 -2.46
CA MET A 117 -4.76 0.45 -2.04
C MET A 117 -4.67 0.42 -0.52
N GLU A 118 -4.97 -0.74 0.08
CA GLU A 118 -5.01 -0.93 1.52
C GLU A 118 -3.84 -1.80 2.00
N HIS A 119 -3.06 -1.30 2.95
CA HIS A 119 -1.92 -2.03 3.50
C HIS A 119 -2.38 -3.28 4.27
N ALA A 120 -3.56 -3.24 4.91
CA ALA A 120 -4.09 -4.37 5.67
C ALA A 120 -4.21 -5.66 4.85
N VAL A 121 -4.48 -5.57 3.54
CA VAL A 121 -4.53 -6.75 2.65
C VAL A 121 -3.16 -7.45 2.62
N VAL A 122 -2.08 -6.68 2.45
CA VAL A 122 -0.71 -7.23 2.40
C VAL A 122 -0.30 -7.77 3.76
N ASP A 123 -0.66 -7.07 4.85
CA ASP A 123 -0.29 -7.50 6.19
C ASP A 123 -0.99 -8.80 6.60
N HIS A 124 -2.31 -8.88 6.40
CA HIS A 124 -3.08 -10.09 6.70
C HIS A 124 -2.70 -11.25 5.78
N ALA A 125 -2.41 -11.01 4.50
CA ALA A 125 -1.93 -12.06 3.61
C ALA A 125 -0.59 -12.64 4.09
N ALA A 126 0.35 -11.78 4.51
CA ALA A 126 1.63 -12.24 5.05
C ALA A 126 1.48 -12.97 6.40
N THR A 127 0.57 -12.53 7.27
CA THR A 127 0.26 -13.21 8.53
C THR A 127 -0.36 -14.58 8.30
N ALA A 128 -1.37 -14.68 7.44
CA ALA A 128 -2.00 -15.94 7.07
C ALA A 128 -1.01 -16.90 6.42
N CYS A 129 -0.19 -16.41 5.49
CA CYS A 129 0.88 -17.19 4.84
C CYS A 129 1.83 -17.80 5.89
N ALA A 130 2.28 -17.01 6.87
CA ALA A 130 3.15 -17.51 7.94
C ALA A 130 2.46 -18.54 8.84
N GLN A 131 1.17 -18.34 9.18
CA GLN A 131 0.39 -19.30 9.98
C GLN A 131 0.19 -20.64 9.25
N LEU A 132 0.10 -20.61 7.93
CA LEU A 132 -0.02 -21.79 7.07
C LEU A 132 1.34 -22.43 6.72
N GLY A 133 2.43 -21.99 7.35
CA GLY A 133 3.79 -22.50 7.11
C GLY A 133 4.40 -22.11 5.76
N GLY A 134 3.84 -21.09 5.10
CA GLY A 134 4.30 -20.60 3.80
C GLY A 134 5.44 -19.59 3.88
N GLY A 135 6.20 -19.49 2.79
CA GLY A 135 7.17 -18.41 2.58
C GLY A 135 6.51 -17.19 1.93
N SER A 136 6.81 -15.98 2.43
CA SER A 136 6.27 -14.73 1.90
C SER A 136 7.34 -13.94 1.15
N THR A 137 6.97 -13.41 -0.03
CA THR A 137 7.81 -12.48 -0.80
C THR A 137 7.10 -11.14 -0.94
N VAL A 138 7.83 -10.05 -0.71
CA VAL A 138 7.31 -8.68 -0.89
C VAL A 138 8.08 -7.97 -1.99
N PHE A 139 7.36 -7.47 -2.99
CA PHE A 139 7.95 -6.74 -4.11
C PHE A 139 7.15 -5.47 -4.43
N CYS A 140 7.85 -4.52 -5.04
CA CYS A 140 7.25 -3.34 -5.65
C CYS A 140 8.08 -2.99 -6.90
N LYS A 141 7.64 -2.02 -7.71
CA LYS A 141 8.27 -1.62 -8.99
C LYS A 141 9.80 -1.59 -8.96
N SER A 142 10.40 -1.06 -7.90
CA SER A 142 11.84 -0.84 -7.81
C SER A 142 12.53 -1.58 -6.66
N GLY A 143 11.78 -2.41 -5.91
CA GLY A 143 12.30 -3.22 -4.80
C GLY A 143 12.95 -2.45 -3.63
N LYS A 144 12.87 -1.10 -3.61
CA LYS A 144 13.51 -0.23 -2.62
C LYS A 144 12.58 0.14 -1.46
N ASP A 145 11.82 1.22 -1.63
CA ASP A 145 11.20 2.00 -0.57
C ASP A 145 10.00 1.29 0.04
N ARG A 146 8.96 1.03 -0.76
CA ARG A 146 7.75 0.32 -0.31
C ARG A 146 8.06 -1.10 0.18
N THR A 147 8.95 -1.80 -0.53
CA THR A 147 9.44 -3.11 -0.09
C THR A 147 10.12 -3.02 1.27
N ALA A 148 10.98 -2.02 1.50
CA ALA A 148 11.63 -1.84 2.79
C ALA A 148 10.63 -1.57 3.92
N MET A 149 9.60 -0.74 3.68
CA MET A 149 8.60 -0.43 4.71
C MET A 149 7.87 -1.68 5.19
N GLN A 150 7.42 -2.52 4.25
CA GLN A 150 6.72 -3.77 4.57
C GLN A 150 7.65 -4.81 5.21
N VAL A 151 8.85 -5.03 4.63
CA VAL A 151 9.79 -6.04 5.12
C VAL A 151 10.21 -5.74 6.56
N THR A 152 10.54 -4.48 6.85
CA THR A 152 10.90 -4.06 8.21
C THR A 152 9.72 -4.20 9.18
N PHE A 153 8.50 -3.87 8.75
CA PHE A 153 7.31 -4.05 9.59
C PHE A 153 7.04 -5.52 9.93
N LYS A 154 7.06 -6.42 8.94
CA LYS A 154 6.87 -7.87 9.18
C LYS A 154 8.00 -8.49 9.99
N ALA A 155 9.25 -8.05 9.78
CA ALA A 155 10.38 -8.48 10.59
C ALA A 155 10.19 -8.07 12.06
N SER A 156 9.71 -6.84 12.33
CA SER A 156 9.42 -6.40 13.70
C SER A 156 8.32 -7.22 14.35
N GLN A 157 7.21 -7.47 13.64
CA GLN A 157 6.13 -8.33 14.14
C GLN A 157 6.64 -9.75 14.43
N PHE A 158 7.52 -10.30 13.60
CA PHE A 158 8.12 -11.61 13.82
C PHE A 158 9.02 -11.61 15.07
N VAL A 159 9.94 -10.67 15.20
CA VAL A 159 10.86 -10.58 16.35
C VAL A 159 10.08 -10.42 17.64
N ASN A 160 9.07 -9.55 17.67
CA ASN A 160 8.27 -9.34 18.89
C ASN A 160 7.49 -10.61 19.28
N ARG A 161 6.82 -11.27 18.32
CA ARG A 161 6.16 -12.57 18.59
C ARG A 161 7.15 -13.63 19.09
N TYR A 162 8.35 -13.65 18.52
CA TYR A 162 9.39 -14.60 18.92
C TYR A 162 9.86 -14.34 20.35
N MET A 163 10.09 -13.07 20.71
CA MET A 163 10.58 -12.66 22.04
C MET A 163 9.53 -12.81 23.16
N ASP A 164 8.25 -12.60 22.87
CA ASP A 164 7.20 -12.56 23.91
C ASP A 164 6.72 -13.95 24.39
N GLY A 165 7.13 -15.04 23.76
CA GLY A 165 6.71 -16.39 24.19
C GLY A 165 7.01 -17.54 23.22
N GLY A 166 7.85 -17.31 22.21
CA GLY A 166 8.14 -18.27 21.15
C GLY A 166 7.06 -18.34 20.06
N LEU A 167 7.41 -18.94 18.90
CA LEU A 167 6.52 -19.07 17.74
C LEU A 167 5.24 -19.91 17.99
N ALA A 168 5.15 -20.59 19.14
CA ALA A 168 4.11 -21.56 19.48
C ALA A 168 2.91 -20.98 20.27
N GLN A 169 2.98 -19.74 20.78
CA GLN A 169 1.83 -19.10 21.42
C GLN A 169 0.91 -18.46 20.38
N THR A 170 0.07 -19.28 19.75
CA THR A 170 -0.98 -18.81 18.85
C THR A 170 -2.36 -18.72 19.52
N ASN A 171 -2.50 -19.12 20.79
CA ASN A 171 -3.82 -19.35 21.42
C ASN A 171 -3.98 -18.85 22.88
N SER A 172 -3.11 -17.98 23.39
CA SER A 172 -3.27 -17.41 24.74
C SER A 172 -3.34 -15.89 24.67
N ASN A 173 -4.33 -15.32 25.37
CA ASN A 173 -4.58 -13.90 25.59
C ASN A 173 -3.43 -13.21 26.36
N SER A 174 -2.21 -13.29 25.85
CA SER A 174 -0.97 -13.04 26.60
C SER A 174 -0.12 -12.03 25.85
N SER A 175 0.04 -10.86 26.49
CA SER A 175 0.74 -9.66 26.03
C SER A 175 0.22 -9.12 24.70
N ALA A 176 -0.62 -8.08 24.77
CA ALA A 176 -0.78 -7.16 23.66
C ALA A 176 0.63 -6.73 23.23
N ILE A 177 1.16 -7.33 22.16
CA ILE A 177 2.42 -6.91 21.57
C ILE A 177 2.22 -5.42 21.33
N GLN A 178 2.98 -4.61 22.07
CA GLN A 178 2.74 -3.19 22.03
C GLN A 178 3.07 -2.73 20.61
N GLU A 179 2.04 -2.29 19.90
CA GLU A 179 2.14 -1.81 18.53
C GLU A 179 3.23 -0.72 18.40
N SER A 180 3.37 0.10 19.45
CA SER A 180 4.46 1.06 19.63
C SER A 180 5.85 0.43 19.55
N LYS A 181 6.06 -0.75 20.15
CA LYS A 181 7.33 -1.49 20.11
C LYS A 181 7.60 -2.03 18.71
N ILE A 182 6.60 -2.62 18.04
CA ILE A 182 6.73 -3.07 16.64
C ILE A 182 7.16 -1.89 15.75
N TYR A 183 6.53 -0.73 15.93
CA TYR A 183 6.82 0.47 15.14
C TYR A 183 8.22 1.02 15.42
N ALA A 184 8.63 1.04 16.69
CA ALA A 184 9.98 1.45 17.09
C ALA A 184 11.05 0.50 16.51
N ASP A 185 10.85 -0.81 16.60
CA ASP A 185 11.77 -1.81 16.04
C ASP A 185 11.85 -1.69 14.50
N ALA A 186 10.72 -1.40 13.85
CA ALA A 186 10.69 -1.19 12.40
C ALA A 186 11.46 0.08 12.01
N ALA A 187 11.29 1.16 12.78
CA ALA A 187 12.03 2.41 12.61
C ALA A 187 13.55 2.19 12.78
N LEU A 188 13.98 1.43 13.79
CA LEU A 188 15.39 1.09 13.98
C LEU A 188 15.96 0.33 12.78
N MET A 189 15.24 -0.65 12.25
CA MET A 189 15.66 -1.36 11.03
C MET A 189 15.67 -0.47 9.78
N ARG A 190 14.82 0.56 9.71
CA ARG A 190 14.80 1.52 8.60
C ARG A 190 15.99 2.49 8.64
N ILE A 191 16.56 2.75 9.82
CA ILE A 191 17.74 3.62 9.99
C ILE A 191 19.03 2.81 9.89
N HIS A 192 19.11 1.70 10.63
CA HIS A 192 20.36 0.95 10.87
C HIS A 192 20.37 -0.45 10.25
N GLY A 193 19.23 -0.91 9.71
CA GLY A 193 19.12 -2.23 9.11
C GLY A 193 19.62 -2.28 7.66
N THR A 194 19.44 -3.44 7.04
CA THR A 194 20.01 -3.76 5.73
C THR A 194 19.24 -3.18 4.55
N ARG A 195 18.07 -2.56 4.80
CA ARG A 195 17.19 -2.07 3.74
C ARG A 195 17.55 -0.69 3.22
N LEU A 196 18.11 0.18 4.05
CA LEU A 196 18.52 1.53 3.63
C LEU A 196 19.70 1.52 2.63
N PRO A 197 20.73 0.67 2.80
CA PRO A 197 21.83 0.54 1.82
C PRO A 197 21.37 0.08 0.42
N ILE A 198 20.18 -0.51 0.29
CA ILE A 198 19.64 -0.86 -1.03
C ILE A 198 19.30 0.40 -1.81
N CYS A 199 18.86 1.47 -1.16
CA CYS A 199 18.66 2.77 -1.82
C CYS A 199 19.98 3.28 -2.40
N GLU A 200 21.07 3.21 -1.64
CA GLU A 200 22.39 3.64 -2.10
C GLU A 200 22.86 2.88 -3.34
N LYS A 201 22.75 1.55 -3.34
CA LYS A 201 23.11 0.73 -4.50
C LYS A 201 22.29 1.03 -5.76
N ASN A 202 21.07 1.55 -5.60
CA ASN A 202 20.13 1.77 -6.69
C ASN A 202 20.16 3.20 -7.24
N VAL A 203 20.35 4.20 -6.37
CA VAL A 203 20.22 5.63 -6.72
C VAL A 203 21.35 6.50 -6.17
N GLY A 204 22.39 5.88 -5.61
CA GLY A 204 23.58 6.57 -5.09
C GLY A 204 23.41 7.24 -3.72
N GLN A 205 22.26 7.05 -3.06
CA GLN A 205 21.98 7.66 -1.75
C GLN A 205 21.26 6.70 -0.79
N SER A 206 21.76 6.64 0.45
CA SER A 206 21.14 5.91 1.58
C SER A 206 19.95 6.70 2.17
N LYS A 207 18.95 7.02 1.35
CA LYS A 207 17.69 7.67 1.73
C LYS A 207 16.51 7.01 1.00
N TYR A 208 15.35 6.92 1.66
CA TYR A 208 14.10 6.52 1.02
C TYR A 208 13.54 7.68 0.19
N ALA A 209 13.06 7.38 -1.02
CA ALA A 209 12.51 8.34 -1.96
C ALA A 209 11.10 8.84 -1.61
N PHE A 210 10.88 9.16 -0.33
CA PHE A 210 9.69 9.84 0.17
C PHE A 210 10.07 11.23 0.67
N ASN A 211 9.29 12.25 0.31
CA ASN A 211 9.43 13.55 0.94
C ASN A 211 8.65 13.63 2.26
N SER A 212 8.92 14.66 3.06
CA SER A 212 8.28 14.87 4.37
C SER A 212 6.76 14.99 4.31
N LEU A 213 6.19 15.48 3.20
CA LEU A 213 4.74 15.59 3.04
C LEU A 213 4.11 14.23 2.74
N GLN A 214 4.71 13.46 1.82
CA GLN A 214 4.27 12.09 1.51
C GLN A 214 4.31 11.21 2.75
N SER A 215 5.38 11.31 3.55
CA SER A 215 5.52 10.56 4.80
C SER A 215 4.38 10.84 5.80
N LYS A 216 3.81 12.04 5.83
CA LYS A 216 2.67 12.37 6.71
C LYS A 216 1.39 11.62 6.38
N PHE A 217 1.19 11.23 5.11
CA PHE A 217 0.01 10.50 4.66
C PHE A 217 0.20 8.97 4.71
N MET A 218 1.39 8.50 5.09
CA MET A 218 1.65 7.07 5.25
C MET A 218 1.02 6.54 6.56
N PRO A 219 0.54 5.28 6.56
CA PRO A 219 0.19 4.59 7.80
C PRO A 219 1.36 4.59 8.78
N ASP A 220 1.08 4.72 10.07
CA ASP A 220 2.13 4.81 11.10
C ASP A 220 3.06 3.60 11.08
N ALA A 221 2.51 2.39 10.90
CA ALA A 221 3.26 1.15 10.73
C ALA A 221 4.33 1.21 9.62
N LEU A 222 4.06 1.94 8.54
CA LEU A 222 4.91 2.02 7.36
C LEU A 222 5.74 3.30 7.30
N LYS A 223 5.52 4.25 8.21
CA LYS A 223 6.15 5.58 8.14
C LYS A 223 7.67 5.48 8.35
N PRO A 224 8.49 5.95 7.39
CA PRO A 224 9.94 5.99 7.56
C PRO A 224 10.34 7.11 8.56
N PRO A 225 11.42 6.91 9.35
CA PRO A 225 11.93 7.96 10.21
C PRO A 225 12.38 9.21 9.42
N PRO A 226 12.13 10.44 9.91
CA PRO A 226 12.43 11.67 9.17
C PRO A 226 13.88 11.79 8.71
N SER A 227 14.83 11.27 9.49
CA SER A 227 16.26 11.25 9.16
C SER A 227 16.59 10.40 7.93
N THR A 228 15.68 9.53 7.48
CA THR A 228 15.89 8.61 6.34
C THR A 228 15.23 9.08 5.05
N LEU A 229 14.57 10.24 5.04
CA LEU A 229 13.86 10.78 3.89
C LEU A 229 14.79 11.48 2.89
N ALA A 230 14.59 11.21 1.60
CA ALA A 230 15.12 12.04 0.52
C ALA A 230 14.18 13.24 0.37
N GLY A 231 14.67 14.46 0.62
CA GLY A 231 13.88 15.68 0.47
C GLY A 231 13.35 15.90 -0.97
N PHE A 232 12.81 17.09 -1.25
CA PHE A 232 12.50 17.44 -2.65
C PHE A 232 13.78 17.46 -3.48
N LEU A 233 13.90 16.53 -4.42
CA LEU A 233 14.90 16.57 -5.48
C LEU A 233 14.41 17.56 -6.54
N LYS A 234 14.92 18.80 -6.54
CA LYS A 234 14.76 19.72 -7.67
C LYS A 234 16.05 19.66 -8.50
N GLY A 235 15.96 19.17 -9.74
CA GLY A 235 17.11 19.11 -10.65
C GLY A 235 18.23 18.14 -10.25
N GLY A 236 17.90 17.05 -9.54
CA GLY A 236 18.88 16.01 -9.18
C GLY A 236 19.75 16.31 -7.95
N ARG A 237 19.56 17.45 -7.27
CA ARG A 237 20.22 17.75 -5.99
C ARG A 237 19.22 17.74 -4.84
N VAL A 238 19.63 17.07 -3.75
CA VAL A 238 18.87 16.98 -2.51
C VAL A 238 19.00 18.30 -1.79
N PHE A 239 17.89 18.98 -1.51
CA PHE A 239 17.91 20.01 -0.48
C PHE A 239 18.15 19.32 0.87
N SER A 240 19.36 19.45 1.42
CA SER A 240 19.55 19.25 2.85
C SER A 240 18.72 20.31 3.57
N ARG A 241 18.21 19.95 4.75
CA ARG A 241 17.36 20.80 5.61
C ARG A 241 18.06 22.10 6.04
N GLU A 242 19.36 22.24 5.78
CA GLU A 242 20.17 23.44 5.99
C GLU A 242 20.24 24.41 4.79
N GLY A 243 19.53 24.17 3.69
CA GLY A 243 19.46 25.15 2.59
C GLY A 243 20.76 25.33 1.80
N ALA A 244 21.79 24.51 2.05
CA ALA A 244 22.99 24.46 1.22
C ALA A 244 22.80 23.44 0.10
N ILE A 245 22.89 23.91 -1.14
CA ILE A 245 23.08 23.06 -2.31
C ILE A 245 24.55 22.63 -2.27
N GLU A 246 24.83 21.37 -1.94
CA GLU A 246 26.18 20.84 -2.15
C GLU A 246 26.44 20.82 -3.67
N SER A 247 27.51 21.53 -4.04
CA SER A 247 28.03 21.75 -5.38
C SER A 247 28.93 20.61 -5.82
#